data_AF-A0A355GEQ3-F1
#
_entry.id   AF-A0A355GEQ3-F1
#
_cell.length_a   1.000
_cell.length_b   1.000
_cell.length_c   1.000
_cell.angle_alpha   90.00
_cell.angle_beta   90.00
_cell.angle_gamma   90.00
#
_symmetry.space_group_name_H-M   'P 1'
#
loop_
_entity.id
_entity.type
_entity.pdbx_description
1 polymer ?
#
loop_
_entity_poly.entity_id
_entity_poly.type
_entity_poly.pdbx_seq_one_letter_code
_entity_poly.pdbx_strand_id
1 'polypeptide(L)'
;MNTTLKFILYKLTLLLVISPYGLKYTYCGQPEIFSETMIVATQGAELKTGSGVLRQLNPGEVLVATQRNQEWLWIPLQGGWIKAAELKSAEDLISVLDQFIETEPTAERYHLRGIAQQVLKNYPAAL
;
A
#
# COMPACT_ATOMS: atom_id res chain seq x y z
N MET A 1 84.22 -17.18 -20.03
CA MET A 1 83.20 -16.16 -20.38
C MET A 1 81.94 -16.92 -20.76
N ASN A 2 80.77 -16.80 -20.13
CA ASN A 2 80.28 -15.91 -19.08
C ASN A 2 79.14 -16.63 -18.32
N THR A 3 79.29 -16.67 -17.00
CA THR A 3 78.28 -16.35 -15.97
C THR A 3 76.83 -16.86 -16.09
N THR A 4 76.56 -17.89 -15.29
CA THR A 4 75.53 -17.98 -14.23
C THR A 4 74.53 -16.81 -14.11
N LEU A 5 73.23 -17.12 -14.06
CA LEU A 5 72.30 -16.37 -13.20
C LEU A 5 71.08 -17.22 -12.79
N LYS A 6 71.17 -17.81 -11.60
CA LYS A 6 70.01 -18.22 -10.79
C LYS A 6 69.39 -16.94 -10.23
N PHE A 7 68.08 -16.73 -10.41
CA PHE A 7 67.31 -15.84 -9.55
C PHE A 7 66.03 -16.51 -9.07
N ILE A 8 65.91 -16.47 -7.76
CA ILE A 8 64.86 -16.95 -6.88
C ILE A 8 64.02 -15.72 -6.47
N LEU A 9 62.76 -15.94 -6.08
CA LEU A 9 61.83 -15.02 -5.38
C LEU A 9 61.18 -13.94 -6.27
N TYR A 10 59.85 -13.78 -6.34
CA TYR A 10 58.96 -13.48 -5.22
C TYR A 10 57.51 -13.93 -5.48
N LYS A 11 56.84 -14.31 -4.38
CA LYS A 11 55.40 -14.49 -4.23
C LYS A 11 54.62 -13.29 -4.81
N LEU A 12 53.57 -13.56 -5.59
CA LEU A 12 52.38 -12.72 -5.56
C LEU A 12 51.14 -13.61 -5.75
N THR A 13 50.69 -14.18 -4.64
CA THR A 13 49.38 -14.82 -4.53
C THR A 13 48.32 -13.71 -4.63
N LEU A 14 47.78 -13.49 -5.83
CA LEU A 14 46.61 -12.63 -6.00
C LEU A 14 45.36 -13.47 -5.71
N LEU A 15 45.04 -13.65 -4.42
CA LEU A 15 43.74 -14.18 -4.00
C LEU A 15 42.71 -13.07 -4.18
N LEU A 16 42.07 -13.05 -5.34
CA LEU A 16 40.87 -12.27 -5.60
C LEU A 16 39.75 -12.90 -4.77
N VAL A 17 39.56 -12.40 -3.54
CA VAL A 17 38.36 -12.66 -2.74
C VAL A 17 37.23 -11.91 -3.44
N ILE A 18 36.62 -12.56 -4.43
CA ILE A 18 35.33 -12.15 -4.95
C ILE A 18 34.35 -12.47 -3.83
N SER A 19 34.23 -11.56 -2.87
CA SER A 19 33.13 -11.62 -1.91
C SER A 19 31.85 -11.55 -2.73
N PRO A 20 30.98 -12.57 -2.72
CA PRO A 20 29.65 -12.43 -3.24
C PRO A 20 28.89 -11.59 -2.22
N TYR A 21 29.17 -10.29 -2.18
CA TYR A 21 28.16 -9.34 -1.77
C TYR A 21 27.08 -9.43 -2.85
N GLY A 22 26.24 -10.46 -2.73
CA GLY A 22 24.95 -10.47 -3.37
C GLY A 22 24.25 -9.24 -2.85
N LEU A 23 24.32 -8.16 -3.62
CA LEU A 23 23.43 -7.02 -3.49
C LEU A 23 22.03 -7.62 -3.57
N LYS A 24 21.42 -7.83 -2.39
CA LYS A 24 19.99 -8.05 -2.29
C LYS A 24 19.38 -6.71 -2.65
N TYR A 25 19.30 -6.43 -3.95
CA TYR A 25 18.37 -5.44 -4.44
C TYR A 25 17.00 -5.96 -4.03
N THR A 26 16.44 -5.37 -2.97
CA THR A 26 15.00 -5.42 -2.75
C THR A 26 14.40 -4.78 -3.98
N TYR A 27 13.96 -5.62 -4.92
CA TYR A 27 13.27 -5.16 -6.11
C TYR A 27 12.05 -4.39 -5.63
N CYS A 28 12.11 -3.06 -5.71
CA CYS A 28 10.94 -2.22 -5.51
C CYS A 28 10.03 -2.55 -6.69
N GLY A 29 9.01 -3.39 -6.44
CA GLY A 29 8.02 -3.72 -7.47
C GLY A 29 7.47 -2.44 -8.06
N GLN A 30 7.29 -2.42 -9.38
CA GLN A 30 6.66 -1.27 -10.03
C GLN A 30 5.28 -1.04 -9.41
N PRO A 31 4.90 0.22 -9.12
CA PRO A 31 3.61 0.50 -8.53
C PRO A 31 2.50 0.14 -9.51
N GLU A 32 1.47 -0.51 -8.99
CA GLU A 32 0.27 -0.87 -9.77
C GLU A 32 -0.56 0.39 -10.00
N ILE A 33 -1.02 0.60 -11.25
CA ILE A 33 -1.86 1.75 -11.65
C ILE A 33 -3.26 1.24 -11.99
N PHE A 34 -4.28 1.85 -11.40
CA PHE A 34 -5.69 1.47 -11.57
C PHE A 34 -6.60 2.68 -11.34
N SER A 35 -7.91 2.46 -11.21
CA SER A 35 -8.88 3.47 -10.79
C SER A 35 -10.06 2.78 -10.11
N GLU A 36 -10.07 2.79 -8.77
CA GLU A 36 -11.11 2.14 -7.97
C GLU A 36 -11.74 3.15 -7.00
N THR A 37 -13.08 3.15 -6.95
CA THR A 37 -13.84 3.89 -5.95
C THR A 37 -13.90 3.07 -4.67
N MET A 38 -13.44 3.65 -3.58
CA MET A 38 -13.31 3.00 -2.27
C MET A 38 -13.92 3.90 -1.19
N ILE A 39 -14.30 3.30 -0.06
CA ILE A 39 -14.95 3.97 1.05
C ILE A 39 -14.05 3.85 2.28
N VAL A 40 -13.84 4.95 2.99
CA VAL A 40 -13.14 4.94 4.28
C VAL A 40 -13.98 4.16 5.30
N ALA A 41 -13.40 3.12 5.88
CA ALA A 41 -14.09 2.23 6.81
C ALA A 41 -13.66 2.45 8.27
N THR A 42 -12.52 3.11 8.51
CA THR A 42 -11.96 3.31 9.85
C THR A 42 -12.05 4.77 10.28
N GLN A 43 -12.41 4.98 11.54
CA GLN A 43 -12.37 6.31 12.15
C GLN A 43 -10.93 6.82 12.28
N GLY A 44 -10.70 8.05 11.81
CA GLY A 44 -9.40 8.71 11.95
C GLY A 44 -8.34 8.22 10.96
N ALA A 45 -8.75 7.57 9.87
CA ALA A 45 -7.84 7.11 8.83
C ALA A 45 -6.96 8.27 8.32
N GLU A 46 -5.64 8.07 8.33
CA GLU A 46 -4.69 9.14 8.02
C GLU A 46 -4.36 9.15 6.53
N LEU A 47 -4.62 10.28 5.88
CA LEU A 47 -4.07 10.61 4.57
C LEU A 47 -2.72 11.31 4.77
N LYS A 48 -1.67 10.80 4.13
CA LYS A 48 -0.28 11.22 4.35
C LYS A 48 0.41 11.68 3.09
N THR A 49 1.41 12.52 3.25
CA THR A 49 2.42 12.85 2.23
C THR A 49 3.80 12.51 2.76
N GLY A 50 4.85 12.76 1.97
CA GLY A 50 6.22 12.66 2.45
C GLY A 50 6.56 13.59 3.61
N SER A 51 5.74 14.63 3.88
CA SER A 51 5.95 15.59 4.98
C SER A 51 5.16 15.27 6.25
N GLY A 52 4.35 14.20 6.27
CA GLY A 52 3.56 13.81 7.44
C GLY A 52 2.07 13.58 7.13
N VAL A 53 1.23 13.72 8.16
CA VAL A 53 -0.22 13.59 8.02
C VAL A 53 -0.77 14.86 7.38
N LEU A 54 -1.41 14.70 6.21
CA LEU A 54 -2.11 15.78 5.52
C LEU A 54 -3.46 16.07 6.18
N ARG A 55 -4.23 15.00 6.46
CA ARG A 55 -5.55 15.08 7.07
C ARG A 55 -6.01 13.71 7.60
N GLN A 56 -6.90 13.73 8.59
CA GLN A 56 -7.69 12.56 9.00
C GLN A 56 -9.03 12.51 8.27
N LEU A 57 -9.42 11.31 7.88
CA LEU A 57 -10.65 11.00 7.16
C LEU A 57 -11.64 10.31 8.07
N ASN A 58 -12.93 10.52 7.79
CA ASN A 58 -14.04 9.92 8.52
C ASN A 58 -14.60 8.71 7.75
N PRO A 59 -15.20 7.73 8.47
CA PRO A 59 -15.92 6.64 7.86
C PRO A 59 -17.00 7.16 6.90
N GLY A 60 -17.14 6.51 5.75
CA GLY A 60 -18.10 6.90 4.73
C GLY A 60 -17.59 7.93 3.72
N GLU A 61 -16.41 8.53 3.92
CA GLU A 61 -15.79 9.34 2.87
C GLU A 61 -15.49 8.45 1.65
N VAL A 62 -16.00 8.84 0.48
CA VAL A 62 -15.81 8.13 -0.80
C VAL A 62 -14.63 8.72 -1.53
N LEU A 63 -13.65 7.87 -1.87
CA LEU A 63 -12.39 8.25 -2.47
C LEU A 63 -12.14 7.45 -3.74
N VAL A 64 -11.32 7.98 -4.63
CA VAL A 64 -10.80 7.25 -5.79
C VAL A 64 -9.33 6.98 -5.56
N ALA A 65 -8.95 5.70 -5.54
CA ALA A 65 -7.56 5.26 -5.50
C ALA A 65 -7.09 4.93 -6.91
N THR A 66 -5.89 5.41 -7.29
CA THR A 66 -5.38 5.22 -8.66
C THR A 66 -4.02 4.54 -8.74
N GLN A 67 -3.37 4.33 -7.60
CA GLN A 67 -2.08 3.69 -7.55
C GLN A 67 -1.92 2.94 -6.24
N ARG A 68 -1.28 1.76 -6.29
CA ARG A 68 -0.88 0.98 -5.12
C ARG A 68 0.63 0.86 -5.07
N ASN A 69 1.17 1.15 -3.90
CA ASN A 69 2.56 0.90 -3.54
C ASN A 69 2.57 0.16 -2.20
N GLN A 70 2.73 -1.17 -2.25
CA GLN A 70 2.61 -2.04 -1.08
C GLN A 70 1.24 -1.85 -0.38
N GLU A 71 1.25 -1.46 0.89
CA GLU A 71 0.03 -1.20 1.68
C GLU A 71 -0.59 0.18 1.43
N TRP A 72 0.02 1.03 0.59
CA TRP A 72 -0.40 2.41 0.39
C TRP A 72 -1.15 2.60 -0.92
N LEU A 73 -2.23 3.37 -0.86
CA LEU A 73 -3.06 3.77 -1.99
C LEU A 73 -2.98 5.26 -2.20
N TRP A 74 -2.74 5.70 -3.43
CA TRP A 74 -2.70 7.11 -3.80
C TRP A 74 -4.09 7.63 -4.12
N ILE A 75 -4.46 8.74 -3.49
CA ILE A 75 -5.72 9.46 -3.69
C ILE A 75 -5.40 10.77 -4.44
N PRO A 76 -5.48 10.81 -5.78
CA PRO A 76 -4.96 11.92 -6.58
C PRO A 76 -5.68 13.24 -6.31
N LEU A 77 -7.00 13.22 -6.11
CA LEU A 77 -7.78 14.43 -5.83
C LEU A 77 -7.45 15.07 -4.48
N GLN A 78 -6.90 14.27 -3.56
CA GLN A 78 -6.49 14.75 -2.24
C GLN A 78 -4.98 14.89 -2.10
N GLY A 79 -4.20 14.44 -3.10
CA GLY A 79 -2.74 14.55 -3.12
C GLY A 79 -2.04 13.77 -1.99
N GLY A 80 -2.59 12.62 -1.57
CA GLY A 80 -2.03 11.87 -0.45
C GLY A 80 -2.17 10.35 -0.55
N TRP A 81 -1.41 9.67 0.31
CA TRP A 81 -1.40 8.22 0.49
C TRP A 81 -2.21 7.81 1.71
N ILE A 82 -3.02 6.78 1.57
CA ILE A 82 -3.76 6.15 2.67
C ILE A 82 -3.46 4.66 2.70
N LYS A 83 -3.49 4.04 3.87
CA LYS A 83 -3.32 2.60 3.98
C LYS A 83 -4.53 1.87 3.39
N ALA A 84 -4.29 0.84 2.58
CA ALA A 84 -5.32 0.02 1.95
C ALA A 84 -6.26 -0.63 2.98
N ALA A 85 -5.77 -0.93 4.19
CA ALA A 85 -6.56 -1.51 5.27
C ALA A 85 -7.67 -0.57 5.79
N GLU A 86 -7.53 0.75 5.59
CA GLU A 86 -8.50 1.76 6.02
C GLU A 86 -9.65 1.94 5.03
N LEU A 87 -9.53 1.34 3.85
CA LEU A 87 -10.50 1.44 2.77
C LEU A 87 -11.16 0.09 2.50
N LYS A 88 -12.40 0.15 2.03
CA LYS A 88 -13.16 -1.01 1.53
C LYS A 88 -13.80 -0.67 0.21
N SER A 89 -13.97 -1.68 -0.66
CA SER A 89 -14.93 -1.58 -1.75
C SER A 89 -16.34 -1.45 -1.17
N ALA A 90 -17.29 -0.98 -1.98
CA ALA A 90 -18.67 -0.87 -1.51
C ALA A 90 -19.27 -2.25 -1.19
N GLU A 91 -18.96 -3.26 -2.01
CA GLU A 91 -19.41 -4.64 -1.82
C GLU A 91 -18.85 -5.25 -0.52
N ASP A 92 -17.55 -5.10 -0.28
CA ASP A 92 -16.92 -5.61 0.93
C ASP A 92 -17.47 -4.92 2.19
N LEU A 93 -17.68 -3.61 2.11
CA LEU A 93 -18.21 -2.84 3.23
C LEU A 93 -19.65 -3.27 3.56
N ILE A 94 -20.50 -3.49 2.56
CA ILE A 94 -21.86 -4.02 2.75
C ILE A 94 -21.80 -5.39 3.43
N SER A 95 -20.97 -6.30 2.92
CA SER A 95 -20.87 -7.66 3.48
C SER A 95 -20.44 -7.65 4.95
N VAL A 96 -19.48 -6.81 5.32
CA VAL A 96 -19.03 -6.66 6.71
C VAL A 96 -20.12 -6.02 7.58
N LEU A 97 -20.79 -4.98 7.08
CA LEU A 97 -21.82 -4.27 7.84
C LEU A 97 -23.08 -5.12 8.05
N ASP A 98 -23.48 -5.95 7.09
CA ASP A 98 -24.63 -6.84 7.24
C ASP A 98 -24.42 -7.80 8.41
N GLN A 99 -23.22 -8.39 8.55
CA GLN A 99 -22.87 -9.24 9.69
C GLN A 99 -22.92 -8.48 11.03
N PHE A 100 -22.41 -7.25 11.06
CA PHE A 100 -22.40 -6.45 12.29
C PHE A 100 -23.76 -5.89 12.66
N ILE A 101 -24.64 -5.61 11.69
CA ILE A 101 -25.98 -5.09 11.93
C ILE A 101 -26.88 -6.18 12.53
N GLU A 102 -26.72 -7.43 12.11
CA GLU A 102 -27.44 -8.57 12.70
C GLU A 102 -27.14 -8.75 14.19
N THR A 103 -25.91 -8.45 14.61
CA THR A 103 -25.43 -8.71 15.97
C THR A 103 -25.50 -7.48 16.88
N GLU A 104 -25.20 -6.30 16.36
CA GLU A 104 -25.19 -5.04 17.10
C GLU A 104 -25.58 -3.88 16.14
N PRO A 105 -26.88 -3.64 15.97
CA PRO A 105 -27.35 -2.58 15.08
C PRO A 105 -27.00 -1.20 15.65
N THR A 106 -26.38 -0.34 14.85
CA THR A 106 -26.14 1.07 15.18
C THR A 106 -26.49 1.98 14.01
N ALA A 107 -26.89 3.22 14.30
CA ALA A 107 -27.21 4.21 13.27
C ALA A 107 -26.03 4.43 12.31
N GLU A 108 -24.81 4.45 12.84
CA GLU A 108 -23.58 4.56 12.05
C GLU A 108 -23.42 3.39 11.06
N ARG A 109 -23.65 2.14 11.50
CA ARG A 109 -23.54 0.97 10.62
C ARG A 109 -24.57 1.00 9.49
N TYR A 110 -25.82 1.36 9.79
CA TYR A 110 -26.83 1.55 8.75
C TYR A 110 -26.46 2.69 7.79
N HIS A 111 -25.96 3.80 8.32
CA HIS A 111 -25.54 4.94 7.51
C HIS A 111 -24.40 4.57 6.54
N LEU A 112 -23.35 3.90 7.04
CA LEU A 112 -22.23 3.45 6.21
C LEU A 112 -22.68 2.43 5.15
N ARG A 113 -23.61 1.53 5.48
CA ARG A 113 -24.19 0.59 4.50
C ARG A 113 -24.96 1.37 3.43
N GLY A 114 -25.72 2.39 3.82
CA GLY A 114 -26.42 3.28 2.90
C GLY A 114 -25.47 3.97 1.91
N ILE A 115 -24.36 4.53 2.41
CA ILE A 115 -23.31 5.12 1.56
C ILE A 115 -22.76 4.09 0.57
N ALA A 116 -22.46 2.88 1.03
CA ALA A 116 -21.97 1.82 0.14
C ALA A 116 -22.99 1.43 -0.95
N GLN A 117 -24.28 1.32 -0.60
CA GLN A 117 -25.34 1.08 -1.57
C GLN A 117 -25.47 2.24 -2.59
N GLN A 118 -25.27 3.49 -2.16
CA GLN A 118 -25.25 4.66 -3.06
C GLN A 118 -24.09 4.59 -4.05
N VAL A 119 -22.90 4.18 -3.62
CA VAL A 119 -21.74 3.99 -4.52
C VAL A 119 -22.05 2.95 -5.61
N LEU A 120 -22.77 1.87 -5.25
CA LEU A 120 -23.25 0.86 -6.20
C LEU A 120 -24.47 1.28 -7.02
N LYS A 121 -24.98 2.50 -6.81
CA LYS A 121 -26.22 3.03 -7.42
C LYS A 121 -27.47 2.19 -7.11
N ASN A 122 -27.44 1.43 -6.02
CA ASN A 122 -28.57 0.68 -5.52
C ASN A 122 -29.41 1.55 -4.57
N TYR A 123 -29.95 2.65 -5.10
CA TYR A 123 -30.67 3.64 -4.32
C TYR A 123 -31.85 3.08 -3.50
N PRO A 124 -32.63 2.08 -3.97
CA PRO A 124 -33.69 1.49 -3.16
C PRO A 124 -33.19 0.86 -1.85
N ALA A 125 -31.96 0.32 -1.83
CA ALA A 125 -31.36 -0.28 -0.65
C ALA A 125 -30.56 0.71 0.22
N ALA A 126 -30.45 1.97 -0.21
CA ALA A 126 -29.70 3.02 0.48
C ALA A 126 -30.55 3.86 1.46
N LEU A 127 -31.87 3.65 1.46
CA LEU A 127 -32.85 4.29 2.33
C LEU A 127 -32.98 3.56 3.67
#